data_AF-A0A7C6S6Z1-F1
#
_entry.id   AF-A0A7C6S6Z1-F1
#
_cell.length_a   1.000
_cell.length_b   1.000
_cell.length_c   1.000
_cell.angle_alpha   90.00
_cell.angle_beta   90.00
_cell.angle_gamma   90.00
#
_symmetry.space_group_name_H-M   'P 1'
#
loop_
_entity.id
_entity.type
_entity.pdbx_description
1 polymer ?
#
loop_
_entity_poly.entity_id
_entity_poly.type
_entity_poly.pdbx_seq_one_letter_code
_entity_poly.pdbx_strand_id
1 'polypeptide(L)'
;MDMKTQPKKVQYYTSFGDRVYMLIVYIILWASLVVVAVPLIFVLASSFSSAEAIAAGRVFLWPVEFNIRGYKLIFKTSAIMIGYRNSIFYTLAGTAINIVMTILAAYPLSRKDFQARSFVTVLLSITMFFNGGLIPTYLLIRNLGMLDTIWAML
;
A
#
# COMPACT_ATOMS: atom_id res chain seq x y z
N MET A 1 27.81 21.00 -36.97
CA MET A 1 26.44 20.84 -37.51
C MET A 1 25.53 20.63 -36.31
N ASP A 2 25.07 21.74 -35.72
CA ASP A 2 24.28 21.72 -34.48
C ASP A 2 22.79 21.68 -34.78
N MET A 3 22.18 20.53 -34.54
CA MET A 3 20.75 20.31 -34.69
C MET A 3 20.03 20.84 -33.44
N LYS A 4 19.69 22.14 -33.44
CA LYS A 4 18.85 22.76 -32.40
C LYS A 4 17.43 22.20 -32.50
N THR A 5 17.10 21.20 -31.69
CA THR A 5 15.73 20.77 -31.42
C THR A 5 15.03 21.83 -30.56
N GLN A 6 14.25 22.69 -31.20
CA GLN A 6 13.41 23.65 -30.48
C GLN A 6 12.40 22.90 -29.59
N PRO A 7 12.22 23.29 -28.32
CA PRO A 7 11.23 22.65 -27.46
C PRO A 7 9.83 22.94 -28.00
N LYS A 8 9.04 21.89 -28.27
CA LYS A 8 7.61 22.01 -28.62
C LYS A 8 6.92 22.85 -27.54
N LYS A 9 6.43 24.04 -27.90
CA LYS A 9 5.60 24.86 -27.01
C LYS A 9 4.33 24.08 -26.68
N VAL A 10 4.09 23.82 -25.40
CA VAL A 10 2.84 23.23 -24.91
C VAL A 10 1.73 24.24 -25.20
N GLN A 11 0.96 23.96 -26.25
CA GLN A 11 -0.14 24.82 -26.69
C GLN A 11 -1.30 24.55 -25.73
N TYR A 12 -1.50 25.42 -24.74
CA TYR A 12 -2.71 25.37 -23.92
C TYR A 12 -3.88 25.72 -24.83
N TYR A 13 -4.64 24.72 -25.26
CA TYR A 13 -5.93 24.95 -25.88
C TYR A 13 -6.80 25.60 -24.78
N THR A 14 -6.98 26.91 -24.87
CA THR A 14 -7.88 27.66 -23.99
C THR A 14 -9.20 27.89 -24.72
N SER A 15 -9.72 26.85 -25.38
CA SER A 15 -11.08 26.90 -25.90
C SER A 15 -12.07 26.86 -24.72
N PHE A 16 -13.28 27.39 -24.90
CA PHE A 16 -14.34 27.33 -23.89
C PHE A 16 -14.61 25.87 -23.46
N GLY A 17 -14.56 24.93 -24.42
CA GLY A 17 -14.69 23.50 -24.15
C GLY A 17 -13.61 22.94 -23.21
N ASP A 18 -12.36 23.36 -23.37
CA ASP A 18 -11.25 22.89 -22.52
C ASP A 18 -11.38 23.37 -21.08
N ARG A 19 -11.89 24.60 -20.89
CA ARG A 19 -12.16 25.15 -19.54
C ARG A 19 -13.27 24.40 -18.82
N VAL A 20 -14.36 24.07 -19.53
CA VAL A 20 -15.47 23.27 -18.97
C VAL A 20 -14.99 21.85 -18.65
N TYR A 21 -14.22 21.22 -19.54
CA TYR A 21 -13.62 19.91 -19.30
C TYR A 21 -12.73 19.90 -18.05
N MET A 22 -11.80 20.87 -17.95
CA MET A 22 -10.95 21.00 -16.76
C MET A 22 -11.74 21.24 -15.47
N LEU A 23 -12.81 22.04 -15.52
CA LEU A 23 -13.68 22.26 -14.37
C LEU A 23 -14.31 20.95 -13.89
N ILE A 24 -14.83 20.13 -14.82
CA ILE A 24 -15.42 18.81 -14.49
C ILE A 24 -14.36 17.89 -13.87
N VAL A 25 -13.17 17.82 -14.45
CA VAL A 25 -12.06 17.03 -13.91
C VAL A 25 -11.71 17.48 -12.49
N TYR A 26 -11.59 18.78 -12.25
CA TYR A 26 -11.31 19.30 -10.91
C TYR A 26 -12.42 19.00 -9.91
N ILE A 27 -13.68 19.08 -10.31
CA ILE A 27 -14.81 18.70 -9.46
C ILE A 27 -14.71 17.22 -9.06
N ILE A 28 -14.41 16.33 -10.00
CA ILE A 28 -14.26 14.89 -9.74
C ILE A 28 -13.08 14.63 -8.78
N LEU A 29 -11.94 15.30 -9.00
CA LEU A 29 -10.76 15.16 -8.14
C LEU A 29 -11.00 15.71 -6.73
N TRP A 30 -11.71 16.83 -6.59
CA TRP A 30 -12.09 17.36 -5.28
C TRP A 30 -13.10 16.45 -4.58
N ALA A 31 -14.07 15.91 -5.30
CA ALA A 31 -15.04 14.97 -4.74
C ALA A 31 -14.35 13.69 -4.25
N SER A 32 -13.43 13.11 -5.04
CA SER A 32 -12.68 11.91 -4.63
C SER A 32 -11.78 12.19 -3.43
N LEU A 33 -11.13 13.36 -3.39
CA LEU A 33 -10.34 13.79 -2.24
C LEU A 33 -11.20 13.89 -0.98
N VAL A 34 -12.38 14.51 -1.04
CA VAL A 34 -13.28 14.65 0.11
C VAL A 34 -13.75 13.27 0.61
N VAL A 35 -14.12 12.36 -0.31
CA VAL A 35 -14.55 10.99 0.04
C VAL A 35 -13.48 10.23 0.81
N VAL A 36 -12.19 10.40 0.47
CA VAL A 36 -11.08 9.75 1.16
C VAL A 36 -10.66 10.51 2.42
N ALA A 37 -10.64 11.84 2.38
CA ALA A 37 -10.13 12.67 3.46
C ALA A 37 -11.06 12.70 4.68
N VAL A 38 -12.38 12.76 4.48
CA VAL A 38 -13.37 12.82 5.57
C VAL A 38 -13.22 11.65 6.56
N PRO A 39 -13.21 10.36 6.14
CA PRO A 39 -13.04 9.26 7.09
C PRO A 39 -11.67 9.27 7.77
N LEU A 40 -10.60 9.70 7.09
CA LEU A 40 -9.28 9.82 7.71
C LEU A 40 -9.25 10.90 8.80
N ILE A 41 -9.84 12.07 8.54
CA ILE A 41 -9.97 13.15 9.52
C ILE A 41 -10.85 12.70 10.68
N PHE A 42 -11.94 11.97 10.42
CA PHE A 42 -12.80 11.40 11.45
C PHE A 42 -12.06 10.44 12.38
N VAL A 43 -11.22 9.56 11.83
CA VAL A 43 -10.39 8.65 12.64
C VAL A 43 -9.40 9.42 13.52
N LEU A 44 -8.78 10.49 12.99
CA LEU A 44 -7.89 11.36 13.76
C LEU A 44 -8.65 12.13 14.86
N ALA A 45 -9.80 12.73 14.54
CA ALA A 45 -10.63 13.41 15.52
C ALA A 45 -11.07 12.46 16.63
N SER A 46 -11.47 11.24 16.26
CA SER A 46 -11.88 10.19 17.21
C SER A 46 -10.72 9.70 18.06
N SER A 47 -9.50 9.58 17.51
CA SER A 47 -8.34 9.09 18.28
C SER A 47 -7.90 10.04 19.40
N PHE A 48 -8.24 11.33 19.29
CA PHE A 48 -7.99 12.35 20.31
C PHE A 48 -9.21 12.70 21.17
N SER A 49 -10.37 12.08 20.96
CA SER A 49 -11.60 12.39 21.72
C SER A 49 -11.79 11.48 22.93
N SER A 50 -12.60 11.91 23.91
CA SER A 50 -12.99 11.08 25.05
C SER A 50 -13.88 9.90 24.62
N ALA A 51 -13.85 8.79 25.37
CA ALA A 51 -14.67 7.61 25.06
C ALA A 51 -16.16 7.93 25.19
N GLU A 52 -16.50 8.81 26.12
CA GLU A 52 -17.83 9.33 26.39
C GLU A 52 -18.35 10.18 25.21
N ALA A 53 -17.52 11.07 24.66
CA ALA A 53 -17.87 11.89 23.49
C ALA A 53 -18.04 11.06 22.21
N ILE A 54 -17.22 10.01 22.04
CA ILE A 54 -17.35 9.05 20.93
C ILE A 54 -18.64 8.25 21.07
N ALA A 55 -18.92 7.68 22.26
CA ALA A 55 -20.13 6.90 22.52
C ALA A 55 -21.42 7.73 22.38
N ALA A 56 -21.36 9.03 22.70
CA ALA A 56 -22.46 9.96 22.52
C ALA A 56 -22.65 10.45 21.07
N GLY A 57 -21.81 10.03 20.13
CA GLY A 57 -21.89 10.42 18.71
C GLY A 57 -21.56 11.90 18.46
N ARG A 58 -20.81 12.56 19.35
CA ARG A 58 -20.51 14.00 19.26
C ARG A 58 -19.29 14.33 18.38
N VAL A 59 -18.49 13.32 18.02
CA VAL A 59 -17.25 13.49 17.24
C VAL A 59 -17.56 13.38 15.75
N PHE A 60 -17.11 14.36 14.95
CA PHE A 60 -17.20 14.31 13.49
C PHE A 60 -15.88 14.72 12.83
N LEU A 61 -15.64 16.00 12.57
CA LEU A 61 -14.40 16.48 11.94
C LEU A 61 -13.38 17.05 12.93
N TRP A 62 -13.79 17.35 14.16
CA TRP A 62 -12.92 17.93 15.18
C TRP A 62 -13.00 17.11 16.47
N PRO A 63 -11.88 16.95 17.20
CA PRO A 63 -11.89 16.24 18.47
C PRO A 63 -12.78 16.95 19.49
N VAL A 64 -13.52 16.16 20.26
CA VAL A 64 -14.37 16.62 21.36
C VAL A 64 -13.82 16.06 22.65
N GLU A 65 -13.66 16.91 23.66
CA GLU A 65 -13.07 16.54 24.96
C GLU A 65 -11.68 15.90 24.80
N PHE A 66 -10.72 16.70 24.32
CA PHE A 66 -9.38 16.23 23.97
C PHE A 66 -8.75 15.34 25.06
N ASN A 67 -8.40 14.11 24.69
CA ASN A 67 -7.87 13.10 25.60
C ASN A 67 -6.84 12.20 24.91
N ILE A 68 -5.76 11.89 25.63
CA ILE A 68 -4.67 11.01 25.18
C ILE A 68 -4.64 9.66 25.92
N ARG A 69 -5.65 9.37 26.74
CA ARG A 69 -5.75 8.14 27.53
C ARG A 69 -5.76 6.88 26.64
N GLY A 70 -6.39 6.95 25.46
CA GLY A 70 -6.40 5.87 24.48
C GLY A 70 -4.99 5.47 24.05
N TYR A 71 -4.15 6.44 23.70
CA TYR A 71 -2.74 6.20 23.37
C TYR A 71 -1.97 5.59 24.54
N LYS A 72 -2.14 6.11 25.77
CA LYS A 72 -1.51 5.53 26.96
C LYS A 72 -1.91 4.07 27.19
N LEU A 73 -3.16 3.70 26.90
CA LEU A 73 -3.65 2.32 27.03
C LEU A 73 -3.04 1.41 25.96
N ILE A 74 -2.90 1.90 24.73
CA ILE A 74 -2.27 1.16 23.62
C ILE A 74 -0.83 0.80 23.97
N PHE A 75 -0.03 1.77 24.43
CA PHE A 75 1.37 1.52 24.81
C PHE A 75 1.54 0.60 26.03
N LYS A 76 0.52 0.49 26.88
CA LYS A 76 0.51 -0.45 28.02
C LYS A 76 0.12 -1.87 27.61
N THR A 77 -0.55 -2.04 26.47
CA THR A 77 -1.00 -3.36 26.01
C THR A 77 0.14 -4.09 25.31
N SER A 78 0.74 -5.07 25.99
CA SER A 78 1.90 -5.83 25.49
C SER A 78 1.62 -6.52 24.15
N ALA A 79 0.43 -7.09 23.96
CA ALA A 79 0.04 -7.74 22.70
C ALA A 79 0.12 -6.79 21.50
N ILE A 80 -0.29 -5.53 21.66
CA ILE A 80 -0.22 -4.53 20.58
C ILE A 80 1.25 -4.18 20.29
N MET A 81 2.07 -4.01 21.33
CA MET A 81 3.50 -3.69 21.13
C MET A 81 4.26 -4.84 20.46
N ILE A 82 3.98 -6.09 20.83
CA ILE A 82 4.57 -7.28 20.19
C ILE A 82 4.10 -7.36 18.73
N GLY A 83 2.80 -7.19 18.47
CA GLY A 83 2.25 -7.18 17.12
C GLY A 83 2.89 -6.10 16.25
N TYR A 84 3.01 -4.87 16.76
CA TYR A 84 3.61 -3.75 16.05
C TYR A 84 5.09 -3.99 15.73
N ARG A 85 5.85 -4.53 16.69
CA ARG A 85 7.26 -4.92 16.47
C ARG A 85 7.37 -6.00 15.38
N ASN A 86 6.50 -7.01 15.42
CA ASN A 86 6.50 -8.08 14.43
C ASN A 86 6.13 -7.54 13.04
N SER A 87 5.13 -6.66 12.93
CA SER A 87 4.78 -6.01 11.66
C SER A 87 5.95 -5.25 11.06
N ILE A 88 6.63 -4.41 11.85
CA ILE A 88 7.83 -3.67 11.37
C ILE A 88 8.90 -4.66 10.91
N PHE A 89 9.16 -5.70 11.70
CA PHE A 89 10.17 -6.70 11.36
C PHE A 89 9.81 -7.43 10.05
N TYR A 90 8.58 -7.91 9.90
CA TYR A 90 8.13 -8.61 8.69
C TYR A 90 8.14 -7.72 7.46
N THR A 91 7.72 -6.45 7.57
CA THR A 91 7.79 -5.52 6.44
C THR A 91 9.23 -5.25 6.04
N LEU A 92 10.14 -4.99 6.98
CA LEU A 92 11.53 -4.68 6.65
C LEU A 92 12.29 -5.91 6.12
N ALA A 93 12.29 -7.00 6.88
CA ALA A 93 13.01 -8.22 6.50
C ALA A 93 12.39 -8.87 5.26
N GLY A 94 11.07 -8.96 5.19
CA GLY A 94 10.36 -9.52 4.03
C GLY A 94 10.58 -8.69 2.76
N THR A 95 10.53 -7.36 2.85
CA THR A 95 10.85 -6.49 1.70
C THR A 95 12.30 -6.65 1.27
N ALA A 96 13.25 -6.73 2.20
CA ALA A 96 14.67 -6.91 1.88
C ALA A 96 14.91 -8.24 1.14
N ILE A 97 14.37 -9.35 1.67
CA ILE A 97 14.46 -10.68 1.03
C ILE A 97 13.78 -10.66 -0.34
N ASN A 98 12.58 -10.09 -0.43
CA ASN A 98 11.82 -10.00 -1.69
C ASN A 98 12.57 -9.21 -2.76
N ILE A 99 13.15 -8.06 -2.42
CA ILE A 99 13.92 -7.24 -3.36
C ILE A 99 15.15 -8.00 -3.83
N VAL A 100 15.91 -8.63 -2.92
CA VAL A 100 17.10 -9.41 -3.29
C VAL A 100 16.73 -10.52 -4.27
N MET A 101 15.72 -11.33 -3.95
CA MET A 101 15.29 -12.44 -4.81
C MET A 101 14.73 -11.95 -6.16
N THR A 102 13.93 -10.89 -6.14
CA THR A 102 13.32 -10.33 -7.35
C THR A 102 14.37 -9.72 -8.26
N ILE A 103 15.38 -9.01 -7.73
CA ILE A 103 16.48 -8.46 -8.55
C ILE A 103 17.29 -9.60 -9.18
N LEU A 104 17.64 -10.63 -8.41
CA LEU A 104 18.41 -11.77 -8.90
C LEU A 104 17.69 -12.50 -10.04
N ALA A 105 16.37 -12.62 -9.97
CA ALA A 105 15.56 -13.22 -11.04
C ALA A 105 15.33 -12.26 -12.22
N ALA A 106 14.93 -11.01 -11.95
CA ALA A 106 14.48 -10.06 -12.96
C ALA A 106 15.63 -9.50 -13.82
N TYR A 107 16.85 -9.36 -13.27
CA TYR A 107 17.96 -8.76 -14.00
C TYR A 107 18.43 -9.61 -15.21
N PRO A 108 18.63 -10.95 -15.10
CA PRO A 108 18.87 -11.78 -16.28
C PRO A 108 17.73 -11.73 -17.30
N LEU A 109 16.48 -11.74 -16.82
CA LEU A 109 15.28 -11.68 -17.66
C LEU A 109 15.14 -10.37 -18.43
N SER A 110 15.66 -9.25 -17.92
CA SER A 110 15.60 -7.96 -18.62
C SER A 110 16.58 -7.88 -19.80
N ARG A 111 17.62 -8.73 -19.83
CA ARG A 111 18.59 -8.78 -20.93
C ARG A 111 17.99 -9.52 -22.14
N LYS A 112 18.07 -8.91 -23.33
CA LYS A 112 17.58 -9.53 -24.57
C LYS A 112 18.41 -10.75 -25.00
N ASP A 113 19.66 -10.82 -24.57
CA ASP A 113 20.61 -11.89 -24.94
C ASP A 113 20.42 -13.18 -24.11
N PHE A 114 19.52 -13.16 -23.12
CA PHE A 114 19.24 -14.35 -22.30
C PHE A 114 18.34 -15.33 -23.06
N GLN A 115 18.94 -16.41 -23.56
CA GLN A 115 18.27 -17.40 -24.43
C GLN A 115 17.01 -18.02 -23.80
N ALA A 116 17.01 -18.28 -22.48
CA ALA A 116 15.89 -18.89 -21.78
C ALA A 116 14.82 -17.89 -21.30
N ARG A 117 14.91 -16.61 -21.68
CA ARG A 117 14.00 -15.55 -21.21
C ARG A 117 12.53 -15.89 -21.44
N SER A 118 12.18 -16.34 -22.64
CA SER A 118 10.78 -16.61 -23.00
C SER A 118 10.21 -17.73 -22.13
N PHE A 119 10.94 -18.85 -22.00
CA PHE A 119 10.53 -19.97 -21.18
C PHE A 119 10.36 -19.60 -19.70
N VAL A 120 11.35 -18.94 -19.10
CA VAL A 120 11.30 -18.54 -17.69
C VAL A 120 10.18 -17.52 -17.44
N THR A 121 9.96 -16.59 -18.36
CA THR A 121 8.85 -15.63 -18.25
C THR A 121 7.50 -16.35 -18.24
N VAL A 122 7.27 -17.29 -19.16
CA VAL A 122 6.03 -18.07 -19.21
C VAL A 122 5.85 -18.89 -17.93
N LEU A 123 6.90 -19.56 -17.45
CA LEU A 123 6.85 -20.35 -16.21
C LEU A 123 6.42 -19.48 -15.01
N LEU A 124 7.03 -18.30 -14.84
CA LEU A 124 6.67 -17.38 -13.76
C LEU A 124 5.23 -16.85 -13.93
N SER A 125 4.80 -16.52 -15.15
CA SER A 125 3.44 -16.09 -15.42
C SER A 125 2.40 -17.16 -15.08
N ILE A 126 2.69 -18.45 -15.31
CA ILE A 126 1.79 -19.55 -14.93
C ILE A 126 1.53 -19.51 -13.42
N THR A 127 2.55 -19.33 -12.58
CA THR A 127 2.37 -19.28 -11.12
C THR A 127 1.53 -18.09 -10.62
N MET A 128 1.41 -17.01 -11.39
CA MET A 128 0.54 -15.87 -11.05
C MET A 128 -0.94 -16.21 -11.22
N PHE A 129 -1.28 -17.08 -12.17
CA PHE A 129 -2.67 -17.44 -12.47
C PHE A 129 -3.10 -18.77 -11.86
N PHE A 130 -2.16 -19.69 -11.66
CA PHE A 130 -2.40 -21.02 -11.10
C PHE A 130 -1.76 -21.15 -9.72
N ASN A 131 -2.57 -21.44 -8.69
CA ASN A 131 -2.12 -21.65 -7.32
C ASN A 131 -2.96 -22.77 -6.64
N GLY A 132 -2.35 -23.53 -5.73
CA GLY A 132 -3.00 -24.63 -5.00
C GLY A 132 -4.07 -24.19 -3.99
N GLY A 133 -4.18 -22.89 -3.69
CA GLY A 133 -5.14 -22.35 -2.72
C GLY A 133 -4.69 -22.50 -1.27
N LEU A 134 -5.56 -22.09 -0.34
CA LEU A 134 -5.21 -21.98 1.08
C LEU A 134 -4.92 -23.33 1.74
N ILE A 135 -5.73 -24.36 1.50
CA ILE A 135 -5.57 -25.66 2.19
C ILE A 135 -4.24 -26.34 1.83
N PRO A 136 -3.89 -26.53 0.53
CA PRO A 136 -2.61 -27.15 0.18
C PRO A 136 -1.40 -26.33 0.62
N THR A 137 -1.47 -25.00 0.54
CA THR A 137 -0.39 -24.12 1.02
C THR A 137 -0.19 -24.25 2.52
N TYR A 138 -1.27 -24.29 3.30
CA TYR A 138 -1.20 -24.50 4.75
C TYR A 138 -0.58 -25.86 5.12
N LEU A 139 -1.02 -26.93 4.44
CA LEU A 139 -0.46 -28.27 4.67
C LEU A 139 1.03 -28.33 4.31
N LEU A 140 1.47 -27.62 3.28
CA LEU A 140 2.89 -27.51 2.92
C LEU A 140 3.71 -26.85 4.03
N ILE A 141 3.28 -25.69 4.54
CA ILE A 141 3.96 -24.99 5.65
C ILE A 141 3.99 -25.87 6.91
N ARG A 142 2.90 -26.59 7.19
CA ARG A 142 2.82 -27.57 8.27
C ARG A 142 3.82 -28.70 8.10
N ASN A 143 3.90 -29.29 6.92
CA ASN A 143 4.80 -30.40 6.63
C ASN A 143 6.28 -29.96 6.65
N LEU A 144 6.56 -28.70 6.34
CA LEU A 144 7.89 -28.08 6.49
C LEU A 144 8.24 -27.77 7.96
N GLY A 145 7.32 -27.95 8.91
CA GLY A 145 7.55 -27.67 10.32
C GLY A 145 7.69 -26.18 10.65
N MET A 146 7.20 -25.30 9.77
CA MET A 146 7.37 -23.85 9.87
C MET A 146 6.18 -23.15 10.56
N LEU A 147 5.17 -23.90 11.00
CA LEU A 147 4.00 -23.32 11.70
C LEU A 147 4.44 -22.55 12.94
N ASP A 148 3.79 -21.41 13.18
CA ASP A 148 4.05 -20.49 14.28
C ASP A 148 5.49 -19.96 14.35
N THR A 149 6.23 -20.00 13.23
CA THR A 149 7.56 -19.42 13.12
C THR A 149 7.57 -18.15 12.25
N ILE A 150 8.57 -17.30 12.46
CA ILE A 150 8.79 -16.08 11.68
C ILE A 150 8.98 -16.39 10.18
N TRP A 151 9.60 -17.54 9.86
CA TRP A 151 9.89 -17.95 8.49
C TRP A 151 8.66 -18.30 7.67
N ALA A 152 7.51 -18.61 8.30
CA ALA A 152 6.27 -18.79 7.54
C ALA A 152 5.74 -17.47 6.97
N MET A 153 6.22 -16.33 7.48
CA MET A 153 5.77 -14.98 7.11
C MET A 153 6.78 -14.22 6.23
N LEU A 154 8.03 -14.68 6.14
CA LEU A 154 9.12 -14.07 5.35
C LEU A 154 9.36 -14.83 4.04
#